data_AF-A0AAW8ZRK1-F1
#
_entry.id   AF-A0AAW8ZRK1-F1
#
_cell.length_a   1.000
_cell.length_b   1.000
_cell.length_c   1.000
_cell.angle_alpha   90.00
_cell.angle_beta   90.00
_cell.angle_gamma   90.00
#
_symmetry.space_group_name_H-M   'P 1'
#
loop_
_entity.id
_entity.type
_entity.pdbx_description
1 polymer ?
#
loop_
_entity_poly.entity_id
_entity_poly.type
_entity_poly.pdbx_seq_one_letter_code
_entity_poly.pdbx_strand_id
1 'polypeptide(L)'
;MFFRRLSESRGAEATNGLHWSDLPMQFSLALKCAHIDHCLVGLHGVLEVLHASAAAREGGQPGLSGDLTDRLLYASRALAESGKESLYALQERIAATS
;
A
#
# COMPACT_ATOMS: atom_id res chain seq x y z
N MET A 1 16.51 -21.09 -4.95
CA MET A 1 15.45 -20.74 -5.93
C MET A 1 14.04 -20.73 -5.35
N PHE A 2 13.68 -21.62 -4.42
CA PHE A 2 12.31 -21.71 -3.87
C PHE A 2 11.82 -20.42 -3.19
N PHE A 3 12.61 -19.85 -2.26
CA PHE A 3 12.25 -18.60 -1.57
C PHE A 3 12.12 -17.38 -2.49
N ARG A 4 12.89 -17.34 -3.59
CA ARG A 4 12.78 -16.26 -4.59
C ARG A 4 11.46 -16.36 -5.35
N ARG A 5 11.06 -17.56 -5.79
CA ARG A 5 9.75 -17.77 -6.44
C ARG A 5 8.58 -17.53 -5.49
N LEU A 6 8.75 -17.82 -4.20
CA LEU A 6 7.73 -17.60 -3.16
C LEU A 6 7.58 -16.10 -2.80
N SER A 7 8.69 -15.36 -2.83
CA SER A 7 8.68 -13.89 -2.76
C SER A 7 8.07 -13.26 -4.00
N GLU A 8 8.38 -13.80 -5.19
CA GLU A 8 7.80 -13.35 -6.46
C GLU A 8 6.29 -13.65 -6.51
N SER A 9 5.82 -14.80 -5.99
CA SER A 9 4.39 -15.12 -5.92
C SER A 9 3.65 -14.23 -4.91
N ARG A 10 4.18 -14.04 -3.70
CA ARG A 10 3.56 -13.10 -2.74
C ARG A 10 3.57 -11.66 -3.22
N GLY A 11 4.52 -11.31 -4.09
CA GLY A 11 4.63 -9.95 -4.63
C GLY A 11 3.48 -9.55 -5.55
N ALA A 12 2.72 -10.50 -6.10
CA ALA A 12 1.55 -10.25 -6.95
C ALA A 12 0.22 -10.52 -6.23
N GLU A 13 0.26 -10.85 -4.94
CA GLU A 13 -0.93 -11.03 -4.11
C GLU A 13 -1.54 -9.66 -3.77
N ALA A 14 -2.84 -9.53 -3.94
CA ALA A 14 -3.61 -8.38 -3.51
C ALA A 14 -3.98 -8.51 -2.03
N THR A 15 -4.30 -7.39 -1.40
CA THR A 15 -4.67 -7.33 0.03
C THR A 15 -6.00 -8.04 0.33
N ASN A 16 -6.79 -8.36 -0.70
CA ASN A 16 -8.04 -9.13 -0.59
C ASN A 16 -7.86 -10.64 -0.87
N GLY A 17 -6.61 -11.10 -1.06
CA GLY A 17 -6.29 -12.51 -1.33
C GLY A 17 -6.44 -12.95 -2.79
N LEU A 18 -6.81 -12.04 -3.71
CA LEU A 18 -6.72 -12.30 -5.15
C LEU A 18 -5.28 -12.17 -5.61
N HIS A 19 -4.85 -12.99 -6.56
CA HIS A 19 -3.54 -12.83 -7.17
C HIS A 19 -3.68 -12.04 -8.47
N TRP A 20 -3.00 -10.89 -8.58
CA TRP A 20 -3.12 -10.01 -9.75
C TRP A 20 -2.70 -10.68 -11.07
N SER A 21 -1.89 -11.75 -11.01
CA SER A 21 -1.54 -12.53 -12.20
C SER A 21 -2.63 -13.48 -12.69
N ASP A 22 -3.71 -13.67 -11.92
CA ASP A 22 -4.86 -14.47 -12.36
C ASP A 22 -5.73 -13.71 -13.38
N LEU A 23 -5.51 -12.39 -13.48
CA LEU A 23 -6.08 -11.53 -14.51
C LEU A 23 -5.27 -11.65 -15.81
N PRO A 24 -5.87 -11.40 -16.99
CA PRO A 24 -5.18 -11.48 -18.28
C PRO A 24 -4.23 -10.29 -18.48
N MET A 25 -3.14 -10.26 -17.71
CA MET A 25 -2.12 -9.22 -17.71
C MET A 25 -0.71 -9.82 -17.60
N GLN A 26 0.29 -9.04 -18.01
CA GLN A 26 1.69 -9.43 -17.84
C GLN A 26 2.05 -9.49 -16.34
N PHE A 27 2.88 -10.45 -15.93
CA PHE A 27 3.30 -10.59 -14.54
C PHE A 27 3.98 -9.32 -13.98
N SER A 28 4.74 -8.60 -14.81
CA SER A 28 5.35 -7.32 -14.42
C SER A 28 4.30 -6.22 -14.15
N LEU A 29 3.14 -6.28 -14.81
CA LEU A 29 1.99 -5.41 -14.51
C LEU A 29 1.30 -5.86 -13.22
N ALA A 30 1.12 -7.17 -13.03
CA ALA A 30 0.55 -7.72 -11.80
C ALA A 30 1.32 -7.30 -10.54
N LEU A 31 2.67 -7.33 -10.58
CA LEU A 31 3.52 -6.85 -9.48
C LEU A 31 3.31 -5.36 -9.18
N LYS A 32 3.16 -4.52 -10.21
CA LYS A 32 2.90 -3.09 -10.04
C LYS A 32 1.52 -2.85 -9.42
N CYS A 33 0.50 -3.57 -9.87
CA CYS A 33 -0.86 -3.48 -9.32
C CYS A 33 -0.90 -3.93 -7.86
N ALA A 34 -0.27 -5.05 -7.53
CA ALA A 34 -0.15 -5.52 -6.15
C ALA A 34 0.60 -4.52 -5.26
N HIS A 35 1.68 -3.91 -5.75
CA HIS A 35 2.39 -2.87 -5.00
C HIS A 35 1.50 -1.65 -4.71
N ILE A 36 0.78 -1.15 -5.73
CA ILE A 36 -0.15 -0.02 -5.57
C ILE A 36 -1.25 -0.37 -4.56
N ASP A 37 -1.83 -1.56 -4.66
CA ASP A 37 -2.86 -2.08 -3.76
C ASP A 37 -2.37 -2.12 -2.30
N HIS A 38 -1.18 -2.70 -2.06
CA HIS A 38 -0.54 -2.71 -0.75
C HIS A 38 -0.29 -1.30 -0.19
N CYS A 39 0.19 -0.37 -1.02
CA CYS A 39 0.40 1.02 -0.59
C CYS A 39 -0.91 1.70 -0.18
N LEU A 40 -1.98 1.51 -0.96
CA LEU A 40 -3.28 2.13 -0.69
C LEU A 40 -3.95 1.55 0.56
N VAL A 41 -3.96 0.24 0.71
CA VAL A 41 -4.56 -0.40 1.90
C VAL A 41 -3.72 -0.13 3.15
N GLY A 42 -2.39 -0.18 3.04
CA GLY A 42 -1.51 0.24 4.13
C GLY A 42 -1.76 1.68 4.55
N LEU A 43 -1.89 2.60 3.60
CA LEU A 43 -2.19 4.01 3.87
C LEU A 43 -3.54 4.15 4.56
N HIS A 44 -4.57 3.47 4.07
CA HIS A 44 -5.90 3.49 4.68
C HIS A 44 -5.84 3.02 6.14
N GLY A 45 -5.22 1.87 6.43
CA GLY A 45 -5.10 1.36 7.79
C GLY A 45 -4.34 2.29 8.73
N VAL A 46 -3.27 2.95 8.25
CA VAL A 46 -2.56 3.96 9.05
C VAL A 46 -3.45 5.16 9.37
N LEU A 47 -4.23 5.63 8.39
CA LEU A 47 -5.16 6.75 8.59
C LEU A 47 -6.30 6.38 9.55
N GLU A 48 -6.85 5.17 9.47
CA GLU A 48 -7.85 4.67 10.42
C GLU A 48 -7.31 4.67 11.86
N VAL A 49 -6.07 4.22 12.08
CA VAL A 49 -5.42 4.22 13.40
C VAL A 49 -5.22 5.65 13.91
N LEU A 50 -4.76 6.57 13.05
CA LEU A 50 -4.60 7.98 13.42
C LEU A 50 -5.95 8.64 13.76
N HIS A 51 -7.01 8.36 13.01
CA HIS A 51 -8.35 8.85 13.29
C HIS A 51 -8.91 8.27 14.60
N ALA A 52 -8.77 6.97 14.83
CA ALA A 52 -9.20 6.34 16.07
C ALA A 52 -8.47 6.92 17.29
N SER A 53 -7.17 7.20 17.16
CA SER A 53 -6.37 7.90 18.17
C SER A 53 -6.88 9.31 18.48
N ALA A 54 -7.19 10.08 17.43
CA ALA A 54 -7.74 11.43 17.58
C ALA A 54 -9.11 11.40 18.27
N ALA A 55 -10.01 10.52 17.83
CA ALA A 55 -11.33 10.33 18.42
C ALA A 55 -11.25 9.88 19.89
N ALA A 56 -10.29 9.00 20.24
CA ALA A 56 -10.05 8.62 21.63
C ALA A 56 -9.67 9.83 22.50
N ARG A 57 -8.77 10.70 22.00
CA ARG A 57 -8.39 11.94 22.71
C ARG A 57 -9.56 12.89 22.88
N GLU A 58 -10.39 13.05 21.84
CA GLU A 58 -11.61 13.86 21.91
C GLU A 58 -12.63 13.30 22.92
N GLY A 59 -12.71 11.97 23.04
CA GLY A 59 -13.52 11.27 24.03
C GLY A 59 -12.91 11.19 25.44
N GLY A 60 -11.80 11.90 25.70
CA GLY A 60 -11.15 11.94 27.01
C GLY A 60 -10.32 10.69 27.37
N GLN A 61 -10.12 9.77 26.42
CA GLN A 61 -9.22 8.62 26.56
C GLN A 61 -7.79 9.00 26.13
N PRO A 62 -6.76 8.32 26.66
CA PRO A 62 -5.42 8.46 26.12
C PRO A 62 -5.39 7.91 24.68
N GLY A 63 -5.05 8.78 23.71
CA GLY A 63 -4.73 8.36 22.35
C GLY A 63 -3.31 7.78 22.24
N LEU A 64 -2.84 7.63 21.02
CA LEU A 64 -1.44 7.27 20.74
C LEU A 64 -0.48 8.34 21.27
N SER A 65 0.69 7.91 21.71
CA SER A 65 1.79 8.81 22.07
C SER A 65 2.25 9.66 20.87
N GLY A 66 2.88 10.81 21.13
CA GLY A 66 3.47 11.67 20.10
C GLY A 66 4.42 10.91 19.16
N ASP A 67 5.41 10.21 19.71
CA ASP A 67 6.39 9.45 18.92
C ASP A 67 5.75 8.42 17.97
N LEU A 68 4.73 7.69 18.45
CA LEU A 68 4.01 6.72 17.63
C LEU A 68 3.17 7.41 16.55
N THR A 69 2.54 8.54 16.89
CA THR A 69 1.78 9.37 15.94
C THR A 69 2.69 9.87 14.82
N ASP A 70 3.88 10.38 15.15
CA ASP A 70 4.86 10.86 14.17
C ASP A 70 5.36 9.75 13.25
N ARG A 71 5.63 8.56 13.80
CA ARG A 71 6.03 7.39 12.99
C ARG A 71 4.92 6.95 12.04
N LEU A 72 3.67 6.98 12.48
CA LEU A 72 2.52 6.67 11.61
C LEU A 72 2.32 7.74 10.53
N LEU A 73 2.48 9.02 10.86
CA LEU A 73 2.47 10.11 9.87
C LEU A 73 3.62 10.00 8.85
N TYR A 74 4.79 9.54 9.29
CA TYR A 74 5.89 9.25 8.37
C TYR A 74 5.55 8.05 7.46
N ALA A 75 5.04 6.96 8.05
CA ALA A 75 4.65 5.77 7.30
C ALA A 75 3.56 6.07 6.26
N SER A 76 2.56 6.88 6.60
CA SER A 76 1.50 7.28 5.67
C SER A 76 2.06 8.05 4.48
N ARG A 77 2.99 8.99 4.71
CA ARG A 77 3.69 9.71 3.64
C ARG A 77 4.49 8.77 2.75
N ALA A 78 5.26 7.85 3.33
CA ALA A 78 6.05 6.89 2.57
C ALA A 78 5.18 5.98 1.70
N LEU A 79 4.05 5.50 2.22
CA LEU A 79 3.08 4.70 1.49
C LEU A 79 2.42 5.49 0.34
N ALA A 80 2.01 6.74 0.63
CA ALA A 80 1.42 7.62 -0.37
C ALA A 80 2.39 7.93 -1.52
N GLU A 81 3.63 8.30 -1.21
CA GLU A 81 4.64 8.59 -2.22
C GLU A 81 4.97 7.35 -3.05
N SER A 82 5.19 6.19 -2.42
CA SER A 82 5.53 4.95 -3.14
C SER A 82 4.38 4.48 -4.06
N GLY A 83 3.13 4.60 -3.59
CA GLY A 83 1.95 4.29 -4.40
C GLY A 83 1.79 5.25 -5.58
N LYS A 84 1.98 6.56 -5.34
CA LYS A 84 1.90 7.61 -6.37
C LYS A 84 2.98 7.44 -7.45
N GLU A 85 4.24 7.22 -7.07
CA GLU A 85 5.33 6.96 -8.02
C GLU A 85 5.04 5.75 -8.90
N SER A 86 4.56 4.65 -8.29
CA SER A 86 4.21 3.43 -9.00
C SER A 86 3.03 3.61 -9.96
N LEU A 87 2.04 4.41 -9.56
CA LEU A 87 0.89 4.78 -10.39
C LEU A 87 1.31 5.63 -11.59
N TYR A 88 2.14 6.66 -11.39
CA TYR A 88 2.63 7.48 -12.49
C TYR A 88 3.47 6.67 -13.48
N ALA A 89 4.39 5.83 -12.99
CA ALA A 89 5.17 4.94 -13.84
C ALA A 89 4.29 3.92 -14.61
N LEU A 90 3.10 3.59 -14.09
CA LEU A 90 2.13 2.77 -14.80
C LEU A 90 1.39 3.57 -15.88
N GLN A 91 0.93 4.79 -15.54
CA GLN A 91 0.24 5.69 -16.47
C GLN A 91 1.12 6.06 -17.67
N GLU A 92 2.38 6.42 -17.45
CA GLU A 92 3.35 6.72 -18.51
C GLU A 92 3.52 5.54 -19.47
N ARG A 93 3.59 4.31 -18.94
CA ARG A 93 3.72 3.11 -19.76
C ARG A 93 2.47 2.84 -20.60
N ILE A 94 1.28 3.04 -20.03
CA ILE A 94 0.00 2.89 -20.75
C ILE A 94 -0.07 3.92 -21.87
N ALA A 95 0.25 5.19 -21.58
CA ALA A 95 0.28 6.26 -22.57
C ALA A 95 1.33 6.03 -23.68
N ALA A 96 2.45 5.38 -23.38
CA ALA A 96 3.46 5.01 -24.37
C ALA A 96 3.05 3.83 -25.28
N THR A 97 1.99 3.10 -24.93
CA THR A 97 1.49 1.92 -25.67
C THR A 97 0.20 2.23 -26.46
N SER A 98 -0.39 3.42 -26.26
CA SER A 98 -1.58 3.92 -26.96
C SER A 98 -1.23 4.82 -28.14
#